data_AF-A0A1B3N0J8-F1
#
_entry.id   AF-A0A1B3N0J8-F1
#
_cell.length_a   1.000
_cell.length_b   1.000
_cell.length_c   1.000
_cell.angle_alpha   90.00
_cell.angle_beta   90.00
_cell.angle_gamma   90.00
#
_symmetry.space_group_name_H-M   'P 1'
#
loop_
_entity.id
_entity.type
_entity.pdbx_description
1 polymer ?
#
loop_
_entity_poly.entity_id
_entity_poly.type
_entity_poly.pdbx_seq_one_letter_code
_entity_poly.pdbx_strand_id
1 'polypeptide(L)' 'MRSKRRPRRRFAIVTYDPGRIEKIQATADGQSFAWIVLRGLQGYDYPKERGIINITLMDQLPKRKP' A
#
# COMPACT_ATOMS: atom_id res chain seq x y z
N MET A 1 -18.78 4.58 31.60
CA MET A 1 -18.79 5.52 30.46
C MET A 1 -17.78 5.02 29.41
N ARG A 2 -18.24 4.40 28.31
CA ARG A 2 -17.35 3.87 27.26
C ARG A 2 -16.82 5.05 26.43
N SER A 3 -15.54 5.38 26.57
CA SER A 3 -14.86 6.32 25.69
C SER A 3 -15.06 5.88 24.23
N LYS A 4 -15.70 6.72 23.41
CA LYS A 4 -15.79 6.53 21.95
C LYS A 4 -14.36 6.53 21.41
N ARG A 5 -13.75 5.35 21.22
CA ARG A 5 -12.46 5.22 20.53
C ARG A 5 -12.62 5.85 19.15
N ARG A 6 -11.93 6.96 18.90
CA ARG A 6 -11.91 7.56 17.57
C ARG A 6 -11.32 6.54 16.59
N PRO A 7 -11.91 6.39 15.39
CA PRO A 7 -11.40 5.45 14.41
C PRO A 7 -9.95 5.82 14.08
N ARG A 8 -9.06 4.84 14.26
CA ARG A 8 -7.69 4.90 13.77
C ARG A 8 -7.73 4.93 12.24
N ARG A 9 -6.96 5.84 11.63
CA ARG A 9 -6.84 5.91 10.17
C ARG A 9 -5.59 5.16 9.75
N ARG A 10 -5.76 4.08 9.00
CA ARG A 10 -4.63 3.34 8.40
C ARG A 10 -4.42 3.84 6.99
N PHE A 11 -3.16 4.01 6.61
CA PHE A 11 -2.76 4.32 5.24
C PHE A 11 -1.43 3.66 4.94
N ALA A 12 -1.08 3.55 3.66
CA ALA A 12 0.20 3.04 3.22
C ALA A 12 0.95 4.11 2.44
N ILE A 13 2.27 4.16 2.62
CA ILE A 13 3.18 4.90 1.75
C ILE A 13 3.86 3.86 0.85
N VAL A 14 3.73 4.02 -0.46
CA VAL A 14 4.35 3.14 -1.44
C VAL A 14 5.46 3.91 -2.15
N THR A 15 6.68 3.42 -2.03
CA THR A 15 7.83 3.91 -2.80
C THR A 15 8.03 3.01 -3.99
N TYR A 16 8.16 3.58 -5.19
CA TYR A 16 8.22 2.81 -6.44
C TYR A 16 9.11 3.46 -7.49
N ASP A 17 9.54 2.67 -8.47
CA ASP A 17 10.23 3.09 -9.70
C ASP A 17 9.18 3.43 -10.78
N PRO A 18 9.03 4.71 -11.19
CA PRO A 18 8.04 5.12 -12.17
C PRO A 18 8.18 4.42 -13.52
N GLY A 19 9.42 4.24 -14.00
CA GLY A 19 9.69 3.66 -15.32
C GLY A 19 9.39 2.17 -15.39
N ARG A 20 9.33 1.47 -14.25
CA ARG A 20 8.85 0.09 -14.15
C ARG A 20 7.34 0.02 -13.98
N ILE A 21 6.76 0.91 -13.18
CA ILE A 21 5.31 0.94 -12.94
C ILE A 21 4.53 1.27 -14.23
N GLU A 22 5.00 2.21 -15.05
CA GLU A 22 4.36 2.58 -16.33
C GLU A 22 4.27 1.43 -17.33
N LYS A 23 5.14 0.43 -17.20
CA LYS A 23 5.16 -0.77 -18.06
C LYS A 23 4.20 -1.86 -17.60
N ILE A 24 3.59 -1.72 -16.42
CA ILE A 24 2.58 -2.66 -15.92
C ILE A 24 1.32 -2.45 -16.74
N GLN A 25 0.97 -3.45 -17.56
CA GLN A 25 -0.27 -3.42 -18.32
C GLN A 25 -1.48 -3.42 -17.37
N ALA A 26 -2.39 -2.47 -17.58
CA ALA A 26 -3.64 -2.37 -16.83
C ALA A 26 -4.69 -3.42 -17.26
N THR A 27 -4.48 -4.07 -18.40
CA THR A 27 -5.39 -5.07 -18.97
C THR A 27 -5.31 -6.38 -18.19
N ALA A 28 -6.47 -6.76 -17.65
CA ALA A 28 -6.66 -7.82 -16.68
C ALA A 28 -6.33 -9.21 -17.23
N ASP A 29 -5.32 -9.87 -16.64
CA ASP A 29 -5.19 -11.33 -16.55
C ASP A 29 -4.25 -11.78 -15.41
N GLY A 30 -4.12 -10.95 -14.36
CA GLY A 30 -3.48 -11.34 -13.10
C GLY A 30 -2.26 -10.53 -12.66
N GLN A 31 -1.71 -9.64 -13.51
CA GLN A 31 -0.56 -8.78 -13.15
C GLN A 31 -0.91 -7.29 -13.04
N SER A 32 -2.11 -6.98 -12.56
CA SER A 32 -2.48 -5.57 -12.31
C SER A 32 -1.63 -4.98 -11.17
N PHE A 33 -1.49 -3.65 -11.16
CA PHE A 33 -0.82 -2.93 -10.07
C PHE A 33 -1.41 -3.29 -8.70
N ALA A 34 -2.74 -3.45 -8.61
CA ALA A 34 -3.41 -3.85 -7.38
C ALA A 34 -2.98 -5.25 -6.89
N TRP A 35 -2.83 -6.22 -7.80
CA TRP A 35 -2.36 -7.55 -7.45
C TRP A 35 -0.90 -7.51 -6.97
N ILE A 36 -0.05 -6.73 -7.64
CA ILE A 36 1.36 -6.54 -7.24
C ILE A 36 1.45 -5.97 -5.82
N VAL A 37 0.65 -4.96 -5.48
CA VAL A 37 0.58 -4.39 -4.12
C VAL A 37 0.11 -5.44 -3.11
N LEU A 38 -0.91 -6.25 -3.44
CA LEU A 38 -1.37 -7.33 -2.57
C LEU A 38 -0.25 -8.33 -2.26
N ARG A 39 0.52 -8.76 -3.26
CA ARG A 39 1.66 -9.68 -3.05
C ARG A 39 2.73 -9.06 -2.16
N GLY A 40 2.95 -7.74 -2.24
CA GLY A 40 3.89 -7.04 -1.35
C GLY A 40 3.43 -6.98 0.09
N LEU A 41 2.15 -6.73 0.31
CA LEU A 41 1.56 -6.76 1.64
C LEU A 41 1.56 -8.18 2.25
N GLN A 42 1.57 -9.22 1.41
CA GLN A 42 1.70 -10.62 1.84
C GLN A 42 3.16 -11.07 2.08
N GLY A 43 4.15 -10.21 1.83
CA GLY A 43 5.56 -10.50 2.07
C GLY A 43 6.27 -11.25 0.93
N TYR A 44 5.70 -11.30 -0.27
CA TYR A 44 6.42 -11.84 -1.43
C TYR A 44 7.41 -10.82 -1.99
N ASP A 45 8.52 -11.29 -2.54
CA ASP A 45 9.54 -10.42 -3.16
C ASP A 45 9.20 -9.99 -4.61
N TYR A 46 8.26 -10.69 -5.26
CA TYR A 46 7.77 -10.39 -6.61
C TYR A 46 7.48 -8.89 -6.91
N PRO A 47 6.91 -8.09 -5.98
CA PRO A 47 6.69 -6.67 -6.23
C PRO A 47 7.96 -5.85 -6.41
N LYS A 48 9.09 -6.25 -5.79
CA LYS A 48 10.38 -5.58 -5.98
C LYS A 48 10.85 -5.71 -7.43
N GLU A 49 10.67 -6.90 -8.01
CA GLU A 49 10.97 -7.16 -9.43
C GLU A 49 10.12 -6.28 -10.36
N ARG A 50 8.89 -5.94 -9.92
CA ARG A 50 7.93 -5.10 -10.63
C ARG A 50 8.02 -3.60 -10.31
N GLY A 51 9.04 -3.18 -9.56
CA GLY A 51 9.31 -1.76 -9.31
C GLY A 51 8.68 -1.18 -8.04
N ILE A 52 8.05 -1.99 -7.19
CA ILE A 52 7.69 -1.56 -5.83
C ILE A 52 8.93 -1.69 -4.94
N ILE A 53 9.45 -0.56 -4.48
CA ILE A 53 10.67 -0.51 -3.65
C ILE A 53 10.32 -0.79 -2.18
N ASN A 54 9.26 -0.15 -1.67
CA ASN A 54 8.83 -0.31 -0.29
C ASN A 54 7.32 -0.06 -0.13
N ILE A 55 6.69 -0.76 0.82
CA ILE A 55 5.34 -0.48 1.28
C ILE A 55 5.38 -0.31 2.81
N THR A 56 5.21 0.92 3.27
CA THR A 56 5.18 1.24 4.70
C THR A 56 3.74 1.41 5.17
N LEU A 57 3.32 0.59 6.13
CA LEU A 57 2.01 0.69 6.77
C LEU A 57 2.07 1.67 7.93
N MET A 58 1.18 2.67 7.90
CA MET A 58 1.12 3.73 8.91
C MET A 58 -0.23 3.69 9.62
N ASP A 59 -0.19 3.88 10.93
CA ASP A 59 -1.39 4.04 11.76
C ASP A 59 -1.45 5.48 12.27
N GLN A 60 -2.39 6.26 11.74
CA GLN A 60 -2.60 7.63 12.20
C GLN A 60 -3.41 7.60 13.49
N LEU A 61 -2.76 8.08 14.56
CA LEU A 61 -3.45 8.33 15.81
C LEU A 61 -4.56 9.38 15.59
N PRO A 62 -5.68 9.27 16.30
CA PRO A 62 -6.75 10.24 16.18
C PRO A 62 -6.24 11.65 16.50
N LYS A 63 -6.51 12.62 15.62
CA LYS A 63 -6.19 14.03 15.89
C LYS A 63 -6.81 14.43 17.23
N ARG A 64 -6.01 15.01 18.13
CA ARG A 64 -6.55 15.72 19.31
C ARG A 64 -7.44 16.86 18.79
N LYS A 65 -8.57 17.13 19.46
CA LYS A 65 -9.33 18.36 19.16
C LYS A 65 -8.42 19.55 19.48
N PRO A 66 -8.45 20.64 18.69
CA PRO A 66 -7.78 21.89 19.07
C PRO A 66 -8.29 22.37 20.43
#